data_AF-A0AAN8R5R9-F1
#
_entry.id   AF-A0AAN8R5R9-F1
#
_cell.length_a   1.000
_cell.length_b   1.000
_cell.length_c   1.000
_cell.angle_alpha   90.00
_cell.angle_beta   90.00
_cell.angle_gamma   90.00
#
_symmetry.space_group_name_H-M   'P 1'
#
loop_
_entity.id
_entity.type
_entity.pdbx_description
1 polymer ?
#
loop_
_entity_poly.entity_id
_entity_poly.type
_entity_poly.pdbx_seq_one_letter_code
_entity_poly.pdbx_strand_id
1 'polypeptide(L)'
;MDRYELSKSRRALILCDMKRRGAEHDVQRMEVLFKRNGFRHTAVNALNQKEVMTAFRTFRDELPCDVSCLMVVIMCHGRLGHISVSNGEEIELEEIYQMFNNRLCPALREKPKLFVVQACRGVKEHPKHPYMDGSKQSGPLTSKLLPTESDIMVVYAVCPEKLAIRHQDYGCPLFVEMEKVFVDFSTSRHMYELFTKVNGSLDRRVEKQGFTFDREAPRREAKKDQLTRLDPAIGTGRLHRIEGRMDGAMYREILANNLLPSVRALKMGRGWVFQHDNDLKHTARATKEWLRKKHLKVLEWPSQSPDLNPIEHIWRELKVRIAQRQPRNLKDLEKVCMEEWAKIPPAVCANLVKTYRKRMISVIANKGFCTKY
;
A
#
# COMPACT_ATOMS: atom_id res chain seq x y z
N MET A 1 21.81 1.17 13.82
CA MET A 1 22.44 0.23 12.87
C MET A 1 21.90 0.54 11.51
N ASP A 2 22.76 0.78 10.51
CA ASP A 2 22.31 1.17 9.17
C ASP A 2 22.11 -0.03 8.22
N ARG A 3 22.56 -1.23 8.61
CA ARG A 3 22.45 -2.48 7.82
C ARG A 3 22.31 -3.70 8.73
N TYR A 4 21.55 -4.70 8.28
CA TYR A 4 21.46 -6.01 8.94
C TYR A 4 22.67 -6.89 8.63
N GLU A 5 23.12 -7.69 9.62
CA GLU A 5 24.12 -8.73 9.43
C GLU A 5 23.46 -9.97 8.81
N LEU A 6 23.88 -10.34 7.58
CA LEU A 6 23.30 -11.46 6.80
C LEU A 6 24.32 -12.57 6.50
N SER A 7 25.43 -12.63 7.24
CA SER A 7 26.56 -13.53 7.00
C SER A 7 26.33 -14.97 7.52
N LYS A 8 25.33 -15.18 8.38
CA LYS A 8 25.07 -16.47 9.05
C LYS A 8 23.96 -17.27 8.34
N SER A 9 23.39 -18.24 9.03
CA SER A 9 22.39 -19.17 8.48
C SER A 9 21.12 -18.46 7.99
N ARG A 10 20.70 -18.73 6.76
CA ARG A 10 19.51 -18.12 6.15
C ARG A 10 18.42 -19.19 6.01
N ARG A 11 17.24 -18.94 6.54
CA ARG A 11 16.13 -19.91 6.52
C ARG A 11 14.97 -19.39 5.69
N ALA A 12 14.36 -20.28 4.91
CA ALA A 12 13.19 -19.95 4.13
C ALA A 12 12.08 -21.00 4.28
N LEU A 13 10.83 -20.59 4.11
CA LEU A 13 9.68 -21.48 4.11
C LEU A 13 8.78 -21.15 2.93
N ILE A 14 8.35 -22.18 2.20
CA ILE A 14 7.36 -22.08 1.14
C ILE A 14 6.07 -22.73 1.64
N LEU A 15 4.99 -21.96 1.68
CA LEU A 15 3.64 -22.50 1.84
C LEU A 15 2.95 -22.41 0.48
N CYS A 16 2.56 -23.54 -0.10
CA CYS A 16 1.93 -23.55 -1.42
C CYS A 16 0.75 -24.51 -1.47
N ASP A 17 -0.36 -24.06 -2.07
CA ASP A 17 -1.46 -24.94 -2.43
C ASP A 17 -1.16 -25.58 -3.79
N MET A 18 -0.69 -26.83 -3.77
CA MET A 18 -0.24 -27.55 -4.98
C MET A 18 -1.40 -27.93 -5.92
N LYS A 19 -2.67 -27.81 -5.50
CA LYS A 19 -3.81 -27.99 -6.42
C LYS A 19 -3.90 -26.90 -7.49
N ARG A 20 -3.20 -25.79 -7.30
CA ARG A 20 -3.23 -24.64 -8.22
C ARG A 20 -2.33 -24.90 -9.43
N ARG A 21 -2.92 -25.00 -10.62
CA ARG A 21 -2.16 -25.11 -11.88
C ARG A 21 -1.14 -23.98 -12.01
N GLY A 22 0.10 -24.33 -12.40
CA GLY A 22 1.23 -23.41 -12.50
C GLY A 22 1.93 -23.09 -11.17
N ALA A 23 1.47 -23.65 -10.03
CA ALA A 23 2.15 -23.48 -8.74
C ALA A 23 3.54 -24.13 -8.70
N GLU A 24 3.71 -25.27 -9.36
CA GLU A 24 4.99 -26.00 -9.44
C GLU A 24 6.09 -25.10 -10.01
N HIS A 25 5.78 -24.34 -11.06
CA HIS A 25 6.72 -23.38 -11.64
C HIS A 25 7.08 -22.23 -10.69
N ASP A 26 6.16 -21.80 -9.82
CA ASP A 26 6.44 -20.78 -8.81
C ASP A 26 7.34 -21.34 -7.69
N VAL A 27 7.06 -22.56 -7.23
CA VAL A 27 7.86 -23.26 -6.21
C VAL A 27 9.29 -23.46 -6.72
N GLN A 28 9.46 -24.03 -7.92
CA GLN A 28 10.78 -24.27 -8.53
C GLN A 28 11.61 -22.98 -8.64
N ARG A 29 11.00 -21.86 -9.03
CA ARG A 29 11.69 -20.56 -9.11
C ARG A 29 12.16 -20.08 -7.75
N MET A 30 11.31 -20.20 -6.73
CA MET A 30 11.69 -19.80 -5.38
C MET A 30 12.76 -20.71 -4.80
N GLU A 31 12.74 -22.01 -5.08
CA GLU A 31 13.80 -22.94 -4.68
C GLU A 31 15.15 -22.59 -5.31
N VAL A 32 15.16 -22.26 -6.61
CA VAL A 32 16.37 -21.79 -7.31
C VAL A 32 16.87 -20.47 -6.70
N LEU A 33 15.97 -19.52 -6.45
CA LEU A 33 16.30 -18.24 -5.81
C LEU A 33 16.88 -18.46 -4.41
N PHE A 34 16.30 -19.35 -3.61
CA PHE A 34 16.79 -19.70 -2.28
C PHE A 34 18.16 -20.34 -2.32
N LYS A 35 18.35 -21.34 -3.18
CA LYS A 35 19.64 -22.01 -3.34
C LYS A 35 20.74 -21.03 -3.74
N ARG A 36 20.46 -20.14 -4.71
CA ARG A 36 21.41 -19.11 -5.17
C ARG A 36 21.78 -18.10 -4.08
N ASN A 37 20.84 -17.79 -3.20
CA ASN A 37 21.04 -16.83 -2.11
C ASN A 37 21.42 -17.49 -0.77
N GLY A 38 21.76 -18.79 -0.76
CA GLY A 38 22.24 -19.51 0.41
C GLY A 38 21.18 -19.80 1.47
N PHE A 39 19.90 -19.82 1.10
CA PHE A 39 18.81 -20.17 2.00
C PHE A 39 18.62 -21.69 2.07
N ARG A 40 18.56 -22.23 3.29
CA ARG A 40 17.99 -23.55 3.55
C ARG A 40 16.47 -23.40 3.67
N HIS A 41 15.74 -24.02 2.75
CA HIS A 41 14.30 -23.87 2.67
C HIS A 41 13.55 -25.15 3.07
N THR A 42 12.29 -24.97 3.49
CA THR A 42 11.32 -26.05 3.73
C THR A 42 10.05 -25.73 2.94
N ALA A 43 9.53 -26.70 2.18
CA ALA A 43 8.27 -26.56 1.46
C ALA A 43 7.14 -27.29 2.20
N VAL A 44 5.99 -26.62 2.33
CA VAL A 44 4.79 -27.10 3.02
C VAL A 44 3.62 -27.01 2.06
N ASN A 45 2.92 -28.13 1.88
CA ASN A 45 1.68 -28.15 1.09
C ASN A 45 0.51 -27.66 1.95
N ALA A 46 -0.29 -26.74 1.41
CA ALA A 46 -1.35 -26.04 2.14
C ALA A 46 -2.64 -26.87 2.21
N LEU A 47 -2.61 -28.07 2.81
CA LEU A 47 -3.72 -29.04 2.80
C LEU A 47 -4.89 -28.63 3.71
N ASN A 48 -4.62 -28.44 5.00
CA ASN A 48 -5.57 -28.03 6.04
C ASN A 48 -4.92 -27.08 7.06
N GLN A 49 -5.73 -26.36 7.84
CA GLN A 49 -5.23 -25.37 8.79
C GLN A 49 -4.32 -25.99 9.85
N LYS A 50 -4.70 -27.15 10.40
CA LYS A 50 -3.95 -27.82 11.47
C LYS A 50 -2.53 -28.19 11.04
N GLU A 51 -2.37 -28.77 9.85
CA GLU A 51 -1.07 -29.14 9.29
C GLU A 51 -0.21 -27.92 8.99
N VAL A 52 -0.79 -26.89 8.38
CA VAL A 52 -0.05 -25.65 8.09
C VAL A 52 0.45 -25.01 9.39
N MET A 53 -0.43 -24.84 10.38
CA MET A 53 -0.06 -24.21 11.65
C MET A 53 0.95 -25.05 12.44
N THR A 54 0.85 -26.38 12.36
CA THR A 54 1.83 -27.29 12.97
C THR A 54 3.18 -27.17 12.28
N ALA A 55 3.21 -27.19 10.94
CA ALA A 55 4.45 -27.07 10.17
C ALA A 55 5.16 -25.73 10.43
N PHE A 56 4.41 -24.63 10.54
CA PHE A 56 4.96 -23.32 10.87
C PHE A 56 5.56 -23.28 12.29
N ARG A 57 4.89 -23.90 13.28
CA ARG A 57 5.41 -24.01 14.65
C ARG A 57 6.67 -24.86 14.71
N THR A 58 6.65 -26.06 14.10
CA THR A 58 7.81 -26.93 14.01
C THR A 58 8.99 -26.22 13.34
N PHE A 59 8.75 -25.56 12.21
CA PHE A 59 9.80 -24.82 11.50
C PHE A 59 10.39 -23.70 12.35
N ARG A 60 9.56 -22.95 13.09
CA ARG A 60 9.99 -21.90 14.03
C ARG A 60 10.88 -22.48 15.12
N ASP A 61 10.47 -23.61 15.69
CA ASP A 61 11.17 -24.24 16.82
C ASP A 61 12.49 -24.91 16.38
N GLU A 62 12.61 -25.26 15.10
CA GLU A 62 13.83 -25.80 14.47
C GLU A 62 14.77 -24.73 13.86
N LEU A 63 14.51 -23.44 14.13
CA LEU A 63 15.41 -22.37 13.70
C LEU A 63 16.72 -22.43 14.49
N PRO A 64 17.88 -22.39 13.84
CA PRO A 64 19.16 -22.43 14.54
C PRO A 64 19.40 -21.09 15.23
N CYS A 65 20.16 -21.10 16.32
CA CYS A 65 20.46 -19.89 17.10
C CYS A 65 21.21 -18.82 16.28
N ASP A 66 21.99 -19.25 15.28
CA ASP A 66 22.78 -18.41 14.40
C ASP A 66 22.00 -17.87 13.18
N VAL A 67 20.69 -18.12 13.07
CA VAL A 67 19.89 -17.63 11.92
C VAL A 67 20.06 -16.12 11.74
N SER A 68 20.36 -15.64 10.54
CA SER A 68 20.51 -14.20 10.27
C SER A 68 19.25 -13.56 9.69
N CYS A 69 18.42 -14.33 8.99
CA CYS A 69 17.18 -13.83 8.37
C CYS A 69 16.21 -14.95 8.05
N LEU A 70 14.94 -14.56 7.90
CA LEU A 70 13.84 -15.44 7.48
C LEU A 70 13.19 -14.90 6.21
N MET A 71 12.89 -15.79 5.26
CA MET A 71 12.02 -15.49 4.12
C MET A 71 10.88 -16.51 4.03
N VAL A 72 9.63 -16.05 4.11
CA VAL A 72 8.43 -16.90 3.99
C VAL A 72 7.70 -16.52 2.71
N VAL A 73 7.41 -17.51 1.86
CA VAL A 73 6.67 -17.31 0.61
C VAL A 73 5.36 -18.09 0.70
N ILE A 74 4.24 -17.39 0.56
CA ILE A 74 2.90 -17.95 0.70
C ILE A 74 2.20 -17.86 -0.67
N MET A 75 1.73 -19.00 -1.16
CA MET A 75 1.22 -19.20 -2.53
C MET A 75 -0.13 -19.91 -2.55
N CYS A 76 -1.10 -19.35 -1.84
CA CYS A 76 -2.43 -19.96 -1.64
C CYS A 76 -3.56 -19.17 -2.32
N HIS A 77 -4.75 -19.75 -2.35
CA HIS A 77 -5.96 -18.93 -2.50
C HIS A 77 -6.12 -18.03 -1.27
N GLY A 78 -6.98 -17.02 -1.35
CA GLY A 78 -7.21 -16.16 -0.19
C GLY A 78 -8.19 -15.03 -0.45
N ARG A 79 -8.40 -14.24 0.60
CA ARG A 79 -9.19 -13.01 0.62
C ARG A 79 -8.48 -11.99 1.50
N LEU A 80 -9.08 -10.81 1.70
CA LEU A 80 -8.44 -9.77 2.49
C LEU A 80 -8.06 -10.28 3.90
N GLY A 81 -6.76 -10.29 4.20
CA GLY A 81 -6.20 -10.73 5.50
C GLY A 81 -6.11 -12.24 5.72
N HIS A 82 -6.64 -13.06 4.81
CA HIS A 82 -6.76 -14.51 5.00
C HIS A 82 -6.23 -15.29 3.79
N ILE A 83 -5.66 -16.45 4.06
CA ILE A 83 -5.35 -17.45 3.03
C ILE A 83 -6.29 -18.63 3.16
N SER A 84 -6.71 -19.19 2.03
CA SER A 84 -7.54 -20.39 1.98
C SER A 84 -6.65 -21.59 1.64
N VAL A 85 -6.74 -22.63 2.46
CA VAL A 85 -6.07 -23.92 2.26
C VAL A 85 -6.95 -24.85 1.42
N SER A 86 -6.37 -25.96 0.98
CA SER A 86 -6.93 -26.90 -0.01
C SER A 86 -8.26 -27.56 0.38
N ASN A 87 -8.60 -27.62 1.67
CA ASN A 87 -9.87 -28.12 2.20
C ASN A 87 -10.94 -27.02 2.39
N GLY A 88 -10.63 -25.76 2.03
CA GLY A 88 -11.54 -24.62 2.15
C GLY A 88 -11.50 -23.91 3.51
N GLU A 89 -10.70 -24.40 4.47
CA GLU A 89 -10.44 -23.65 5.71
C GLU A 89 -9.62 -22.38 5.41
N GLU A 90 -9.73 -21.41 6.31
CA GLU A 90 -9.02 -20.15 6.19
C GLU A 90 -8.09 -19.93 7.38
N ILE A 91 -6.95 -19.32 7.09
CA ILE A 91 -5.95 -18.96 8.08
C ILE A 91 -5.74 -17.45 8.00
N GLU A 92 -5.83 -16.78 9.15
CA GLU A 92 -5.49 -15.37 9.24
C GLU A 92 -3.98 -15.19 9.08
N LEU A 93 -3.58 -14.30 8.16
CA LEU A 93 -2.16 -14.03 7.92
C LEU A 93 -1.46 -13.48 9.16
N GLU A 94 -2.20 -12.76 10.01
CA GLU A 94 -1.71 -12.19 11.25
C GLU A 94 -1.24 -13.27 12.24
N GLU A 95 -1.95 -14.39 12.34
CA GLU A 95 -1.52 -15.53 13.16
C GLU A 95 -0.14 -16.05 12.72
N ILE A 96 0.13 -16.07 11.41
CA ILE A 96 1.41 -16.47 10.84
C ILE A 96 2.50 -15.45 11.15
N TYR A 97 2.22 -14.16 10.99
CA TYR A 97 3.20 -13.10 11.26
C TYR A 97 3.62 -13.07 12.73
N GLN A 98 2.66 -13.26 13.63
CA GLN A 98 2.92 -13.28 15.07
C GLN A 98 3.85 -14.43 15.47
N MET A 99 3.78 -15.61 14.83
CA MET A 99 4.68 -16.73 15.17
C MET A 99 6.16 -16.38 15.05
N PHE A 100 6.52 -15.45 14.17
CA PHE A 100 7.91 -15.06 13.91
C PHE A 100 8.26 -13.68 14.46
N ASN A 101 7.41 -13.07 15.27
CA ASN A 101 7.68 -11.75 15.84
C ASN A 101 8.79 -11.81 16.92
N ASN A 102 9.25 -10.65 17.38
CA ASN A 102 10.39 -10.55 18.31
C ASN A 102 10.11 -11.13 19.72
N ARG A 103 8.83 -11.38 20.03
CA ARG A 103 8.36 -11.99 21.28
C ARG A 103 8.29 -13.52 21.19
N LEU A 104 7.65 -14.05 20.15
CA LEU A 104 7.36 -15.48 19.99
C LEU A 104 8.47 -16.25 19.29
N CYS A 105 9.40 -15.57 18.59
CA CYS A 105 10.57 -16.19 17.99
C CYS A 105 11.86 -15.45 18.42
N PRO A 106 12.43 -15.78 19.61
CA PRO A 106 13.67 -15.17 20.09
C PRO A 106 14.85 -15.35 19.13
N ALA A 107 14.90 -16.47 18.39
CA ALA A 107 15.94 -16.74 17.40
C ALA A 107 16.00 -15.68 16.29
N LEU A 108 14.87 -15.03 15.96
CA LEU A 108 14.77 -14.00 14.92
C LEU A 108 14.68 -12.58 15.47
N ARG A 109 14.90 -12.36 16.78
CA ARG A 109 14.87 -11.00 17.36
C ARG A 109 15.89 -10.08 16.68
N GLU A 110 15.46 -8.89 16.28
CA GLU A 110 16.28 -7.88 15.56
C GLU A 110 16.85 -8.36 14.21
N LYS A 111 16.32 -9.45 13.68
CA LYS A 111 16.71 -10.04 12.39
C LYS A 111 15.59 -9.84 11.37
N PRO A 112 15.93 -9.56 10.09
CA PRO A 112 14.93 -9.26 9.08
C PRO A 112 14.11 -10.50 8.71
N LYS A 113 12.80 -10.28 8.61
CA LYS A 113 11.76 -11.27 8.32
C LYS A 113 10.96 -10.79 7.11
N LEU A 114 11.13 -11.46 5.97
CA LEU A 114 10.46 -11.11 4.73
C LEU A 114 9.32 -12.10 4.46
N PHE A 115 8.11 -11.59 4.31
CA PHE A 115 6.95 -12.38 3.88
C PHE A 115 6.55 -11.95 2.47
N VAL A 116 6.42 -12.90 1.54
CA VAL A 116 5.93 -12.66 0.17
C VAL A 116 4.65 -13.44 -0.03
N VAL A 117 3.54 -12.74 -0.22
CA VAL A 117 2.18 -13.31 -0.23
C VAL A 117 1.56 -13.17 -1.62
N GLN A 118 1.41 -14.30 -2.29
CA GLN A 118 0.66 -14.50 -3.53
C GLN A 118 -0.69 -15.14 -3.20
N ALA A 119 -1.65 -14.29 -2.81
CA ALA A 119 -3.03 -14.66 -2.56
C ALA A 119 -3.97 -13.52 -3.01
N CYS A 120 -5.20 -13.86 -3.40
CA CYS A 120 -6.20 -12.85 -3.73
C CYS A 120 -6.54 -12.00 -2.50
N ARG A 121 -6.90 -10.73 -2.71
CA ARG A 121 -7.31 -9.81 -1.63
C ARG A 121 -8.73 -9.27 -1.83
N GLY A 122 -9.56 -9.99 -2.59
CA GLY A 122 -10.93 -9.61 -2.95
C GLY A 122 -11.98 -9.80 -1.84
N VAL A 123 -13.19 -9.29 -2.09
CA VAL A 123 -14.32 -9.24 -1.15
C VAL A 123 -15.41 -10.24 -1.54
N LYS A 124 -15.74 -11.19 -0.66
CA LYS A 124 -17.13 -11.60 -0.42
C LYS A 124 -17.44 -11.16 1.01
N GLU A 125 -18.43 -10.28 1.11
CA GLU A 125 -19.00 -9.66 2.32
C GLU A 125 -18.19 -8.54 2.98
N HIS A 126 -18.91 -7.47 3.31
CA HIS A 126 -18.42 -6.30 4.03
C HIS A 126 -17.75 -6.72 5.35
N PRO A 127 -16.49 -6.35 5.60
CA PRO A 127 -15.90 -6.50 6.92
C PRO A 127 -16.67 -5.61 7.89
N LYS A 128 -17.38 -6.22 8.84
CA LYS A 128 -17.74 -5.53 10.09
C LYS A 128 -16.42 -5.22 10.79
N HIS A 129 -16.08 -3.94 10.85
CA HIS A 129 -14.96 -3.34 11.59
C HIS A 129 -13.53 -3.70 11.16
N PRO A 130 -12.83 -2.80 10.44
CA PRO A 130 -11.37 -2.71 10.52
C PRO A 130 -11.00 -1.78 11.69
N TYR A 131 -10.12 -2.24 12.56
CA TYR A 131 -9.54 -1.55 13.73
C TYR A 131 -10.42 -1.43 14.99
N MET A 132 -10.24 -2.39 15.90
CA MET A 132 -10.27 -2.14 17.34
C MET A 132 -8.82 -2.19 17.84
N ASP A 133 -8.23 -1.03 18.13
CA ASP A 133 -7.05 -1.00 19.00
C ASP A 133 -7.54 -1.33 20.41
N GLY A 134 -7.06 -2.47 20.92
CA GLY A 134 -7.38 -2.98 22.24
C GLY A 134 -7.02 -1.97 23.32
N SER A 135 -8.01 -1.71 24.17
CA SER A 135 -7.83 -1.15 25.50
C SER A 135 -6.91 -2.02 26.35
N LYS A 136 -5.90 -1.40 27.00
CA LYS A 136 -5.51 -1.64 28.42
C LYS A 136 -4.34 -0.74 28.86
N GLN A 137 -4.69 0.14 29.79
CA GLN A 137 -3.92 0.80 30.85
C GLN A 137 -2.38 0.91 30.73
N SER A 138 -1.91 2.16 30.70
CA SER A 138 -0.55 2.57 30.97
C SER A 138 -0.14 2.30 32.42
N GLY A 139 0.83 1.40 32.62
CA GLY A 139 1.66 1.34 33.84
C GLY A 139 2.97 2.12 33.65
N PRO A 140 3.70 2.46 34.74
CA PRO A 140 4.81 3.41 34.69
C PRO A 140 6.05 2.86 33.94
N LEU A 141 6.72 3.76 33.22
CA LEU A 141 7.92 3.54 32.41
C LEU A 141 9.01 2.72 33.14
N THR A 142 9.36 1.54 32.61
CA THR A 142 10.69 0.93 32.78
C THR A 142 11.05 0.04 31.57
N SER A 143 12.27 0.23 31.05
CA SER A 143 12.94 -0.44 29.90
C SER A 143 12.40 -0.13 28.49
N LYS A 144 13.31 0.17 27.55
CA LYS A 144 13.01 0.38 26.11
C LYS A 144 12.44 -0.90 25.50
N LEU A 145 11.12 -1.02 25.44
CA LEU A 145 10.42 -2.08 24.71
C LEU A 145 10.60 -1.86 23.20
N LEU A 146 11.26 -2.80 22.53
CA LEU A 146 11.23 -2.87 21.06
C LEU A 146 9.79 -3.16 20.61
N PRO A 147 9.30 -2.55 19.52
CA PRO A 147 8.02 -2.94 18.95
C PRO A 147 8.02 -4.44 18.64
N THR A 148 6.97 -5.14 19.08
CA THR A 148 6.84 -6.60 18.90
C THR A 148 7.02 -7.05 17.45
N GLU A 149 6.65 -6.19 16.49
CA GLU A 149 6.61 -6.43 15.04
C GLU A 149 7.71 -5.71 14.25
N SER A 150 8.80 -5.25 14.90
CA SER A 150 9.91 -4.69 14.15
C SER A 150 10.61 -5.75 13.27
N ASP A 151 11.34 -5.28 12.26
CA ASP A 151 12.15 -6.12 11.36
C ASP A 151 11.34 -7.02 10.43
N ILE A 152 10.04 -6.76 10.26
CA ILE A 152 9.15 -7.47 9.33
C ILE A 152 8.89 -6.62 8.07
N MET A 153 9.04 -7.24 6.90
CA MET A 153 8.63 -6.68 5.61
C MET A 153 7.64 -7.65 4.96
N VAL A 154 6.45 -7.17 4.59
CA VAL A 154 5.44 -7.96 3.88
C VAL A 154 5.23 -7.41 2.48
N VAL A 155 5.40 -8.27 1.47
CA VAL A 155 5.17 -7.97 0.06
C VAL A 155 3.97 -8.76 -0.41
N TYR A 156 2.96 -8.05 -0.90
CA TYR A 156 1.79 -8.67 -1.50
C TYR A 156 1.89 -8.58 -3.02
N ALA A 157 1.57 -9.66 -3.71
CA ALA A 157 1.57 -9.70 -5.16
C ALA A 157 0.49 -8.80 -5.79
N VAL A 158 -0.56 -8.50 -5.04
CA VAL A 158 -1.66 -7.64 -5.46
C VAL A 158 -2.07 -6.68 -4.36
N CYS A 159 -2.54 -5.50 -4.77
CA CYS A 159 -3.18 -4.56 -3.87
C CYS A 159 -4.45 -5.18 -3.22
N PRO A 160 -4.90 -4.65 -2.07
CA PRO A 160 -6.22 -4.96 -1.53
C PRO A 160 -7.31 -4.89 -2.62
N GLU A 161 -8.32 -5.74 -2.50
CA GLU A 161 -9.49 -5.82 -3.39
C GLU A 161 -9.23 -6.33 -4.81
N LYS A 162 -7.99 -6.73 -5.13
CA LYS A 162 -7.63 -7.29 -6.44
C LYS A 162 -7.40 -8.81 -6.40
N LEU A 163 -7.56 -9.45 -7.56
CA LEU A 163 -7.30 -10.88 -7.75
C LEU A 163 -5.83 -11.12 -8.11
N ALA A 164 -5.22 -12.11 -7.48
CA ALA A 164 -3.86 -12.53 -7.76
C ALA A 164 -3.82 -13.46 -8.98
N ILE A 165 -3.12 -13.04 -10.04
CA ILE A 165 -3.04 -13.78 -11.31
C ILE A 165 -1.95 -14.84 -11.24
N ARG A 166 -2.23 -16.02 -11.81
CA ARG A 166 -1.28 -17.11 -12.04
C ARG A 166 -1.57 -17.73 -13.40
N HIS A 167 -0.54 -17.85 -14.24
CA HIS A 167 -0.63 -18.54 -15.51
C HIS A 167 -0.28 -20.02 -15.36
N GLN A 168 -0.91 -20.88 -16.15
CA GLN A 168 -0.72 -22.33 -16.07
C GLN A 168 0.70 -22.72 -16.52
N ASP A 169 1.24 -22.09 -17.58
CA ASP A 169 2.50 -22.52 -18.21
C ASP A 169 3.75 -21.86 -17.63
N TYR A 170 3.61 -20.76 -16.90
CA TYR A 170 4.76 -20.01 -16.38
C TYR A 170 4.57 -19.43 -14.98
N GLY A 171 3.45 -19.70 -14.31
CA GLY A 171 3.23 -19.31 -12.92
C GLY A 171 2.82 -17.85 -12.73
N CYS A 172 3.07 -17.33 -11.54
CA CYS A 172 2.75 -15.97 -11.14
C CYS A 172 3.75 -14.96 -11.73
N PRO A 173 3.27 -13.86 -12.35
CA PRO A 173 4.14 -12.80 -12.84
C PRO A 173 5.11 -12.25 -11.79
N LEU A 174 4.67 -12.12 -10.53
CA LEU A 174 5.52 -11.63 -9.43
C LEU A 174 6.80 -12.47 -9.31
N PHE A 175 6.68 -13.79 -9.21
CA PHE A 175 7.83 -14.66 -8.98
C PHE A 175 8.75 -14.73 -10.20
N VAL A 176 8.20 -14.62 -11.41
CA VAL A 176 9.02 -14.55 -12.63
C VAL A 176 9.86 -13.26 -12.66
N GLU A 177 9.28 -12.12 -12.27
CA GLU A 177 10.04 -10.86 -12.22
C GLU A 177 10.98 -10.79 -11.02
N MET A 178 10.60 -11.36 -9.87
CA MET A 178 11.48 -11.53 -8.72
C MET A 178 12.71 -12.35 -9.09
N GLU A 179 12.55 -13.49 -9.75
CA GLU A 179 13.67 -14.32 -10.21
C GLU A 179 14.67 -13.48 -11.03
N LYS A 180 14.20 -12.77 -12.06
CA LYS A 180 15.05 -11.92 -12.91
C LYS A 180 15.80 -10.85 -12.11
N VAL A 181 15.08 -10.09 -11.29
CA VAL A 181 15.68 -8.97 -10.55
C VAL A 181 16.63 -9.44 -9.46
N PHE A 182 16.28 -10.50 -8.75
CA PHE A 182 17.10 -11.02 -7.65
C PHE A 182 18.34 -11.74 -8.18
N VAL A 183 18.26 -12.40 -9.33
CA VAL A 183 19.43 -13.01 -9.99
C VAL A 183 20.52 -11.97 -10.28
N ASP A 184 20.11 -10.77 -10.70
CA ASP A 184 21.03 -9.71 -11.15
C ASP A 184 21.49 -8.79 -10.01
N PHE A 185 20.66 -8.58 -8.98
CA PHE A 185 20.87 -7.49 -8.02
C PHE A 185 20.85 -7.89 -6.53
N SER A 186 20.61 -9.16 -6.17
CA SER A 186 20.42 -9.54 -4.76
C SER A 186 21.62 -9.25 -3.85
N THR A 187 22.84 -9.24 -4.40
CA THR A 187 24.08 -9.00 -3.65
C THR A 187 24.48 -7.52 -3.59
N SER A 188 23.90 -6.67 -4.44
CA SER A 188 24.36 -5.28 -4.65
C SER A 188 23.34 -4.21 -4.25
N ARG A 189 22.09 -4.58 -3.97
CA ARG A 189 21.01 -3.62 -3.69
C ARG A 189 20.21 -3.95 -2.44
N HIS A 190 19.63 -2.90 -1.85
CA HIS A 190 18.74 -3.03 -0.70
C HIS A 190 17.41 -3.70 -1.10
N MET A 191 16.76 -4.43 -0.17
CA MET A 191 15.52 -5.17 -0.43
C MET A 191 14.39 -4.31 -1.01
N TYR A 192 14.20 -3.09 -0.48
CA TYR A 192 13.24 -2.11 -1.04
C TYR A 192 13.52 -1.76 -2.51
N GLU A 193 14.79 -1.63 -2.92
CA GLU A 193 15.13 -1.36 -4.32
C GLU A 193 14.85 -2.55 -5.23
N LEU A 194 15.07 -3.78 -4.73
CA LEU A 194 14.77 -5.00 -5.48
C LEU A 194 13.27 -5.07 -5.79
N PHE A 195 12.42 -4.94 -4.77
CA PHE A 195 10.97 -4.98 -4.99
C PHE A 195 10.45 -3.79 -5.81
N THR A 196 11.10 -2.62 -5.71
CA THR A 196 10.81 -1.49 -6.60
C THR A 196 11.11 -1.83 -8.07
N LYS A 197 12.23 -2.48 -8.36
CA LYS A 197 12.56 -2.95 -9.70
C LYS A 197 11.62 -4.04 -10.20
N VAL A 198 11.21 -4.95 -9.31
CA VAL A 198 10.21 -5.99 -9.62
C VAL A 198 8.90 -5.35 -10.04
N ASN A 199 8.38 -4.38 -9.26
CA ASN A 199 7.16 -3.64 -9.60
C ASN A 199 7.28 -2.96 -10.97
N GLY A 200 8.37 -2.20 -11.20
CA GLY A 200 8.57 -1.55 -12.50
C GLY A 200 8.74 -2.53 -13.67
N SER A 201 9.15 -3.77 -13.42
CA SER A 201 9.23 -4.82 -14.45
C SER A 201 7.87 -5.47 -14.72
N LEU A 202 7.07 -5.69 -13.68
CA LEU A 202 5.69 -6.17 -13.80
C LEU A 202 4.86 -5.21 -14.64
N ASP A 203 4.99 -3.90 -14.38
CA ASP A 203 4.31 -2.85 -15.14
C ASP A 203 4.64 -2.95 -16.64
N ARG A 204 5.92 -3.09 -17.00
CA ARG A 204 6.37 -3.24 -18.41
C ARG A 204 5.89 -4.52 -19.08
N ARG A 205 5.64 -5.58 -18.32
CA ARG A 205 5.25 -6.89 -18.88
C ARG A 205 3.77 -6.93 -19.20
N VAL A 206 2.94 -6.31 -18.37
CA VAL A 206 1.51 -6.11 -18.63
C VAL A 206 1.30 -5.36 -19.95
N GLU A 207 2.14 -4.36 -20.23
CA GLU A 207 2.12 -3.58 -21.47
C GLU A 207 2.41 -4.40 -22.74
N LYS A 208 3.22 -5.48 -22.65
CA LYS A 208 3.60 -6.32 -23.79
C LYS A 208 2.60 -7.42 -24.13
N GLN A 209 1.76 -7.85 -23.18
CA GLN A 209 0.79 -8.94 -23.37
C GLN A 209 -0.62 -8.45 -23.74
N GLY A 210 -0.78 -7.18 -24.11
CA GLY A 210 -2.05 -6.63 -24.60
C GLY A 210 -3.12 -6.38 -23.53
N PHE A 211 -2.79 -6.56 -22.25
CA PHE A 211 -3.64 -6.11 -21.14
C PHE A 211 -3.34 -4.63 -20.86
N THR A 212 -4.32 -3.76 -21.11
CA THR A 212 -4.22 -2.33 -20.79
C THR A 212 -4.56 -2.09 -19.32
N PHE A 213 -3.61 -1.54 -18.56
CA PHE A 213 -3.97 -0.56 -17.52
C PHE A 213 -4.07 0.82 -18.18
N ASP A 214 -4.80 1.74 -17.53
CA ASP A 214 -4.82 3.18 -17.84
C ASP A 214 -3.41 3.75 -17.90
N ARG A 215 -2.81 3.67 -19.08
CA ARG A 215 -1.61 4.40 -19.43
C ARG A 215 -2.04 5.79 -19.86
N GLU A 216 -2.04 6.72 -18.92
CA GLU A 216 -1.47 8.04 -19.21
C GLU A 216 -0.43 8.38 -18.14
N ALA A 217 0.75 7.78 -18.29
CA ALA A 217 1.97 8.46 -17.86
C ALA A 217 2.71 8.89 -19.13
N PRO A 218 2.54 10.14 -19.60
CA PRO A 218 3.60 10.73 -20.38
C PRO A 218 4.78 10.94 -19.43
N ARG A 219 5.95 10.39 -19.77
CA ARG A 219 7.23 10.92 -19.27
C ARG A 219 7.27 12.39 -19.64
N ARG A 220 6.91 13.26 -18.72
CA ARG A 220 7.16 14.69 -18.80
C ARG A 220 7.69 15.11 -17.45
N GLU A 221 8.94 15.55 -17.47
CA GLU A 221 9.53 16.31 -16.38
C GLU A 221 8.50 17.36 -15.94
N ALA A 222 8.21 17.40 -14.64
CA ALA A 222 7.43 18.49 -14.08
C ALA A 222 8.11 19.79 -14.49
N LYS A 223 7.48 20.58 -15.37
CA LYS A 223 8.01 21.89 -15.74
C LYS A 223 8.07 22.72 -14.46
N LYS A 224 9.30 22.94 -13.96
CA LYS A 224 9.60 23.71 -12.74
C LYS A 224 8.84 25.05 -12.67
N ASP A 225 8.47 25.61 -13.82
CA ASP A 225 7.86 26.93 -13.95
C ASP A 225 6.36 27.01 -13.64
N GLN A 226 5.60 25.89 -13.64
CA GLN A 226 4.15 25.94 -13.31
C GLN A 226 3.87 25.91 -11.81
N LEU A 227 4.82 25.43 -10.99
CA LEU A 227 4.64 25.17 -9.56
C LEU A 227 5.02 26.33 -8.62
N THR A 228 5.62 27.40 -9.17
CA THR A 228 5.95 28.61 -8.40
C THR A 228 4.74 29.51 -8.11
N ARG A 229 3.54 29.13 -8.57
CA ARG A 229 2.29 29.92 -8.49
C ARG A 229 1.19 29.29 -7.65
N LEU A 230 1.51 28.36 -6.75
CA LEU A 230 0.53 27.78 -5.83
C LEU A 230 0.30 28.75 -4.66
N ASP A 231 -0.88 29.38 -4.64
CA ASP A 231 -1.30 30.23 -3.53
C ASP A 231 -1.61 29.39 -2.28
N PRO A 232 -1.32 29.90 -1.07
CA PRO A 232 -1.68 29.23 0.16
C PRO A 232 -3.18 28.96 0.23
N ALA A 233 -3.56 27.73 0.57
CA ALA A 233 -4.96 27.38 0.73
C ALA A 233 -5.57 28.19 1.89
N ILE A 234 -6.60 28.99 1.57
CA ILE A 234 -7.21 29.99 2.46
C ILE A 234 -8.16 29.35 3.50
N GLY A 235 -8.45 28.05 3.36
CA GLY A 235 -9.30 27.29 4.27
C GLY A 235 -9.87 26.05 3.62
N THR A 236 -10.78 25.38 4.31
CA THR A 236 -11.51 24.24 3.79
C THR A 236 -12.68 24.68 2.92
N GLY A 237 -12.82 24.11 1.72
CA GLY A 237 -13.96 24.33 0.84
C GLY A 237 -15.23 23.66 1.37
N ARG A 238 -16.29 23.59 0.56
CA ARG A 238 -17.50 22.84 0.96
C ARG A 238 -17.25 21.35 0.98
N LEU A 239 -17.67 20.68 2.05
CA LEU A 239 -17.72 19.23 2.14
C LEU A 239 -19.04 18.73 1.52
N HIS A 240 -18.97 17.72 0.65
CA HIS A 240 -20.16 17.16 0.00
C HIS A 240 -20.19 15.64 0.21
N ARG A 241 -21.32 15.13 0.72
CA ARG A 241 -21.54 13.69 0.88
C ARG A 241 -21.93 13.09 -0.47
N ILE A 242 -21.43 11.89 -0.72
CA ILE A 242 -21.69 11.13 -1.95
C ILE A 242 -22.48 9.89 -1.59
N GLU A 243 -23.57 9.67 -2.29
CA GLU A 243 -24.38 8.45 -2.14
C GLU A 243 -24.00 7.46 -3.24
N GLY A 244 -23.55 6.28 -2.83
CA GLY A 244 -23.10 5.24 -3.76
C GLY A 244 -21.70 5.47 -4.35
N ARG A 245 -21.42 4.80 -5.48
CA ARG A 245 -20.12 4.84 -6.16
C ARG A 245 -20.05 6.05 -7.08
N MET A 246 -19.00 6.87 -6.95
CA MET A 246 -18.80 8.05 -7.79
C MET A 246 -18.37 7.69 -9.21
N ASP A 247 -19.17 8.11 -10.20
CA ASP A 247 -18.81 8.08 -11.62
C ASP A 247 -18.39 9.46 -12.15
N GLY A 248 -18.01 9.51 -13.44
CA GLY A 248 -17.57 10.75 -14.08
C GLY A 248 -18.66 11.81 -14.25
N ALA A 249 -19.93 11.43 -14.38
CA ALA A 249 -21.02 12.38 -14.50
C ALA A 249 -21.31 13.06 -13.17
N MET A 250 -21.45 12.25 -12.11
CA MET A 250 -21.63 12.74 -10.75
C MET A 250 -20.44 13.59 -10.31
N TYR A 251 -19.21 13.22 -10.67
CA TYR A 251 -18.03 14.06 -10.39
C TYR A 251 -18.14 15.46 -11.00
N ARG A 252 -18.51 15.58 -12.29
CA ARG A 252 -18.67 16.88 -12.95
C ARG A 252 -19.79 17.70 -12.33
N GLU A 253 -20.88 17.07 -11.92
CA GLU A 253 -21.99 17.73 -11.23
C GLU A 253 -21.56 18.27 -9.86
N ILE A 254 -20.85 17.46 -9.08
CA ILE A 254 -20.29 17.89 -7.78
C ILE A 254 -19.38 19.10 -7.97
N LEU A 255 -18.49 19.08 -8.96
CA LEU A 255 -17.63 20.23 -9.25
C LEU A 255 -18.43 21.47 -9.68
N ALA A 256 -19.44 21.30 -10.55
CA ALA A 256 -20.29 22.39 -11.00
C ALA A 256 -20.99 23.08 -9.81
N ASN A 257 -21.48 22.28 -8.86
CA ASN A 257 -22.30 22.74 -7.74
C ASN A 257 -21.47 23.23 -6.55
N ASN A 258 -20.24 22.74 -6.36
CA ASN A 258 -19.47 23.01 -5.14
C ASN A 258 -18.18 23.81 -5.36
N LEU A 259 -17.51 23.69 -6.51
CA LEU A 259 -16.19 24.30 -6.71
C LEU A 259 -16.24 25.83 -6.67
N LEU A 260 -17.05 26.44 -7.54
CA LEU A 260 -17.14 27.91 -7.61
C LEU A 260 -17.73 28.53 -6.34
N PRO A 261 -18.77 27.96 -5.70
CA PRO A 261 -19.23 28.47 -4.40
C PRO A 261 -18.16 28.39 -3.31
N SER A 262 -17.31 27.36 -3.31
CA SER A 262 -16.19 27.26 -2.35
C SER A 262 -15.14 28.34 -2.59
N VAL A 263 -14.75 28.58 -3.85
CA VAL A 263 -13.80 29.65 -4.23
C VAL A 263 -14.30 31.03 -3.78
N ARG A 264 -15.60 31.30 -3.95
CA ARG A 264 -16.23 32.56 -3.51
C ARG A 264 -16.26 32.67 -1.98
N ALA A 265 -16.66 31.60 -1.28
CA ALA A 265 -16.73 31.58 0.19
C ALA A 265 -15.34 31.80 0.82
N LEU A 266 -14.30 31.23 0.21
CA LEU A 266 -12.91 31.38 0.63
C LEU A 266 -12.26 32.70 0.17
N LYS A 267 -13.00 33.58 -0.52
CA LYS A 267 -12.52 34.86 -1.06
C LYS A 267 -11.22 34.72 -1.86
N MET A 268 -11.07 33.62 -2.60
CA MET A 268 -9.88 33.38 -3.40
C MET A 268 -9.79 34.40 -4.55
N GLY A 269 -8.62 34.99 -4.73
CA GLY A 269 -8.36 35.97 -5.79
C GLY A 269 -8.35 35.35 -7.19
N ARG A 270 -8.02 36.15 -8.20
CA ARG A 270 -7.82 35.65 -9.57
C ARG A 270 -6.50 34.87 -9.65
N GLY A 271 -6.48 33.75 -10.39
CA GLY A 271 -5.24 33.01 -10.70
C GLY A 271 -5.04 31.69 -9.95
N TRP A 272 -6.01 31.22 -9.18
CA TRP A 272 -5.96 29.91 -8.52
C TRP A 272 -5.84 28.75 -9.52
N VAL A 273 -5.19 27.68 -9.07
CA VAL A 273 -4.99 26.46 -9.85
C VAL A 273 -5.74 25.32 -9.17
N PHE A 274 -6.57 24.62 -9.92
CA PHE A 274 -7.33 23.46 -9.45
C PHE A 274 -6.44 22.22 -9.44
N GLN A 275 -6.35 21.54 -8.29
CA GLN A 275 -5.72 20.23 -8.18
C GLN A 275 -6.80 19.18 -7.88
N HIS A 276 -6.73 18.06 -8.59
CA HIS A 276 -7.53 16.86 -8.34
C HIS A 276 -6.67 15.62 -8.56
N ASP A 277 -7.07 14.47 -8.01
CA ASP A 277 -6.30 13.25 -8.20
C ASP A 277 -6.39 12.72 -9.66
N ASN A 278 -5.56 11.73 -10.03
CA ASN A 278 -5.55 11.15 -11.38
C ASN A 278 -6.47 9.91 -11.50
N ASP A 279 -7.54 9.85 -10.72
CA ASP A 279 -8.57 8.81 -10.86
C ASP A 279 -9.22 8.86 -12.25
N LEU A 280 -9.59 7.68 -12.76
CA LEU A 280 -10.30 7.46 -14.02
C LEU A 280 -11.40 8.48 -14.33
N LYS A 281 -12.20 8.86 -13.35
CA LYS A 281 -13.31 9.80 -13.53
C LYS A 281 -12.85 11.26 -13.71
N HIS A 282 -11.67 11.59 -13.21
CA HIS A 282 -11.02 12.90 -13.31
C HIS A 282 -10.27 13.05 -14.63
N THR A 283 -9.63 11.97 -15.09
CA THR A 283 -8.84 11.92 -16.33
C THR A 283 -9.67 11.59 -17.58
N ALA A 284 -10.92 11.16 -17.40
CA ALA A 284 -11.86 10.91 -18.49
C ALA A 284 -11.96 12.10 -19.46
N ARG A 285 -12.02 11.81 -20.77
CA ARG A 285 -12.08 12.82 -21.84
C ARG A 285 -13.19 13.86 -21.60
N ALA A 286 -14.38 13.39 -21.23
CA ALA A 286 -15.53 14.26 -20.94
C ALA A 286 -15.26 15.22 -19.76
N THR A 287 -14.52 14.78 -18.74
CA THR A 287 -14.14 15.62 -17.59
C THR A 287 -13.08 16.65 -17.98
N LYS A 288 -12.04 16.25 -18.73
CA LYS A 288 -11.02 17.17 -19.27
C LYS A 288 -11.65 18.26 -20.15
N GLU A 289 -12.58 17.88 -21.04
CA GLU A 289 -13.32 18.81 -21.90
C GLU A 289 -14.20 19.77 -21.09
N TRP A 290 -14.88 19.27 -20.06
CA TRP A 290 -15.70 20.10 -19.17
C TRP A 290 -14.87 21.14 -18.41
N LEU A 291 -13.72 20.74 -17.85
CA LEU A 291 -12.79 21.64 -17.16
C LEU A 291 -12.28 22.74 -18.10
N ARG A 292 -11.93 22.37 -19.35
CA ARG A 292 -11.53 23.32 -20.40
C ARG A 292 -12.66 24.31 -20.73
N LYS A 293 -13.89 23.83 -20.90
CA LYS A 293 -15.07 24.68 -21.19
C LYS A 293 -15.40 25.64 -20.04
N LYS A 294 -15.11 25.26 -18.80
CA LYS A 294 -15.26 26.11 -17.61
C LYS A 294 -14.07 27.06 -17.38
N HIS A 295 -13.07 27.07 -18.27
CA HIS A 295 -11.85 27.87 -18.18
C HIS A 295 -11.10 27.65 -16.85
N LEU A 296 -11.16 26.43 -16.33
CA LEU A 296 -10.47 26.06 -15.09
C LEU A 296 -9.02 25.70 -15.38
N LYS A 297 -8.09 26.37 -14.71
CA LYS A 297 -6.67 26.03 -14.79
C LYS A 297 -6.40 24.84 -13.88
N VAL A 298 -6.14 23.68 -14.48
CA VAL A 298 -5.85 22.43 -13.75
C VAL A 298 -4.33 22.29 -13.59
N LEU A 299 -3.89 21.86 -12.41
CA LEU A 299 -2.49 21.53 -12.15
C LEU A 299 -2.17 20.21 -12.85
N GLU A 300 -1.25 20.23 -13.81
CA GLU A 300 -0.66 19.00 -14.34
C GLU A 300 0.32 18.44 -13.30
N TRP A 301 0.02 17.26 -12.78
CA TRP A 301 0.80 16.61 -11.72
C TRP A 301 0.88 15.10 -11.97
N PRO A 302 2.00 14.44 -11.59
CA PRO A 302 2.26 13.05 -11.94
C PRO A 302 1.28 12.09 -11.27
N SER A 303 0.91 11.01 -11.96
CA SER A 303 0.21 9.88 -11.37
C SER A 303 1.13 9.18 -10.35
N GLN A 304 0.56 8.71 -9.22
CA GLN A 304 1.28 8.07 -8.11
C GLN A 304 2.17 9.00 -7.25
N SER A 305 1.55 9.95 -6.54
CA SER A 305 2.23 10.67 -5.44
C SER A 305 1.23 11.09 -4.36
N PRO A 306 0.71 10.15 -3.55
CA PRO A 306 -0.22 10.47 -2.45
C PRO A 306 0.39 11.50 -1.47
N ASP A 307 1.70 11.43 -1.23
CA ASP A 307 2.49 12.39 -0.42
C ASP A 307 2.45 13.83 -0.96
N LEU A 308 2.09 14.01 -2.24
CA LEU A 308 1.95 15.30 -2.93
C LEU A 308 0.50 15.76 -3.06
N ASN A 309 -0.48 15.05 -2.51
CA ASN A 309 -1.87 15.50 -2.51
C ASN A 309 -2.22 16.12 -1.14
N PRO A 310 -2.31 17.46 -1.02
CA PRO A 310 -2.60 18.10 0.25
C PRO A 310 -3.93 17.66 0.86
N ILE A 311 -4.88 17.23 0.03
CA ILE A 311 -6.20 16.79 0.49
C ILE A 311 -6.12 15.52 1.34
N GLU A 312 -5.15 14.64 1.11
CA GLU A 312 -4.97 13.40 1.90
C GLU A 312 -4.61 13.71 3.35
N HIS A 313 -3.80 14.76 3.56
CA HIS A 313 -3.45 15.22 4.91
C HIS A 313 -4.65 15.86 5.61
N ILE A 314 -5.50 16.60 4.88
CA ILE A 314 -6.73 17.18 5.43
C ILE A 314 -7.73 16.06 5.76
N TRP A 315 -7.84 15.03 4.92
CA TRP A 315 -8.67 13.86 5.20
C TRP A 315 -8.18 13.08 6.41
N ARG A 316 -6.87 12.92 6.59
CA ARG A 316 -6.29 12.30 7.78
C ARG A 316 -6.65 13.08 9.05
N GLU A 317 -6.46 14.40 9.04
CA GLU A 317 -6.84 15.27 10.16
C GLU A 317 -8.33 15.14 10.49
N LEU A 318 -9.19 15.16 9.47
CA LEU A 318 -10.63 14.99 9.65
C LEU A 318 -10.98 13.63 10.27
N LYS A 319 -10.37 12.54 9.80
CA LYS A 319 -10.59 11.18 10.34
C LYS A 319 -10.22 11.11 11.82
N VAL A 320 -9.12 11.73 12.24
CA VAL A 320 -8.68 11.78 13.64
C VAL A 320 -9.73 12.50 14.51
N ARG A 321 -10.24 13.65 14.06
CA ARG A 321 -11.27 14.42 14.77
C ARG A 321 -12.60 13.68 14.86
N ILE A 322 -13.03 13.04 13.78
CA ILE A 322 -14.24 12.20 13.75
C ILE A 322 -14.10 11.03 14.74
N ALA A 323 -12.94 10.37 14.78
CA ALA A 323 -12.69 9.23 15.65
C ALA A 323 -12.84 9.59 17.14
N GLN A 324 -12.38 10.78 17.55
CA GLN A 324 -12.55 11.29 18.92
C GLN A 324 -14.02 11.49 19.32
N ARG A 325 -14.90 11.73 18.34
CA ARG A 325 -16.32 12.00 18.56
C ARG A 325 -17.21 10.76 18.52
N GLN A 326 -16.69 9.63 18.07
CA GLN A 326 -17.36 8.32 18.06
C GLN A 326 -18.83 8.37 17.57
N PRO A 327 -19.07 8.80 16.31
CA PRO A 327 -20.42 8.85 15.77
C PRO A 327 -21.04 7.45 15.67
N ARG A 328 -22.33 7.35 16.02
CA ARG A 328 -23.00 6.04 16.22
C ARG A 328 -23.81 5.56 15.03
N ASN A 329 -24.10 6.43 14.07
CA ASN A 329 -24.87 6.09 12.87
C ASN A 329 -24.48 7.02 11.71
N LEU A 330 -24.98 6.74 10.49
CA LEU A 330 -24.59 7.48 9.30
C LEU A 330 -24.97 8.97 9.34
N LYS A 331 -26.14 9.31 9.90
CA LYS A 331 -26.59 10.71 10.03
C LYS A 331 -25.70 11.48 11.02
N ASP A 332 -25.36 10.82 12.12
CA ASP A 332 -24.47 11.37 13.15
C ASP A 332 -23.04 11.55 12.60
N LEU A 333 -22.54 10.57 11.83
CA LEU A 333 -21.26 10.66 11.13
C LEU A 333 -21.24 11.83 10.14
N GLU A 334 -22.29 12.00 9.33
CA GLU A 334 -22.39 13.11 8.38
C GLU A 334 -22.36 14.46 9.10
N LYS A 335 -23.12 14.61 10.18
CA LYS A 335 -23.12 15.82 11.01
C LYS A 335 -21.75 16.11 11.61
N VAL A 336 -21.12 15.11 12.22
CA VAL A 336 -19.79 15.23 12.83
C VAL A 336 -18.73 15.59 11.78
N CYS A 337 -18.78 14.97 10.59
CA CYS A 337 -17.90 15.31 9.48
C CYS A 337 -18.01 16.79 9.11
N MET A 338 -19.22 17.33 8.96
CA MET A 338 -19.43 18.74 8.61
C MET A 338 -18.96 19.69 9.72
N GLU A 339 -19.23 19.38 10.98
CA GLU A 339 -18.82 20.18 12.12
C GLU A 339 -17.29 20.22 12.27
N GLU A 340 -16.62 19.07 12.20
CA GLU A 340 -15.16 18.99 12.35
C GLU A 340 -14.43 19.57 11.13
N TRP A 341 -14.99 19.44 9.93
CA TRP A 341 -14.45 20.04 8.71
C TRP A 341 -14.45 21.58 8.77
N ALA A 342 -15.49 22.18 9.34
CA ALA A 342 -15.57 23.62 9.54
C ALA A 342 -14.59 24.14 10.62
N LYS A 343 -14.14 23.26 11.53
CA LYS A 343 -13.16 23.59 12.58
C LYS A 343 -11.71 23.44 12.15
N ILE A 344 -11.42 22.98 10.93
CA ILE A 344 -10.05 22.86 10.44
C ILE A 344 -9.49 24.29 10.22
N PRO A 345 -8.46 24.72 10.97
CA PRO A 345 -7.96 26.09 10.85
C PRO A 345 -7.34 26.34 9.47
N PRO A 346 -7.54 27.53 8.86
CA PRO A 346 -6.85 27.95 7.63
C PRO A 346 -5.32 27.77 7.69
N ALA A 347 -4.72 27.92 8.86
CA ALA A 347 -3.30 27.71 9.08
C ALA A 347 -2.83 26.29 8.73
N VAL A 348 -3.67 25.26 8.93
CA VAL A 348 -3.37 23.87 8.53
C VAL A 348 -3.26 23.78 7.01
N CYS A 349 -4.25 24.34 6.31
CA CYS A 349 -4.26 24.38 4.84
C CYS A 349 -3.06 25.17 4.28
N ALA A 350 -2.75 26.34 4.86
CA ALA A 350 -1.62 27.16 4.46
C ALA A 350 -0.27 26.46 4.69
N ASN A 351 -0.09 25.75 5.80
CA ASN A 351 1.13 24.99 6.10
C ASN A 351 1.35 23.82 5.13
N LEU A 352 0.28 23.15 4.69
CA LEU A 352 0.37 22.09 3.68
C LEU A 352 0.87 22.64 2.34
N VAL A 353 0.38 23.80 1.91
CA VAL A 353 0.86 24.45 0.68
C VAL A 353 2.30 24.97 0.85
N LYS A 354 2.64 25.54 2.01
CA LYS A 354 4.01 26.02 2.30
C LYS A 354 5.06 24.90 2.27
N THR A 355 4.70 23.72 2.79
CA THR A 355 5.59 22.55 2.79
C THR A 355 5.62 21.81 1.45
N TYR A 356 4.67 22.10 0.55
CA TYR A 356 4.53 21.47 -0.76
C TYR A 356 5.81 21.49 -1.60
N ARG A 357 6.48 22.65 -1.69
CA ARG A 357 7.74 22.78 -2.45
C ARG A 357 8.82 21.86 -1.89
N LYS A 358 8.91 21.72 -0.56
CA LYS A 358 9.89 20.82 0.09
C LYS A 358 9.56 19.36 -0.19
N ARG A 359 8.27 18.99 -0.15
CA ARG A 359 7.79 17.63 -0.50
C ARG A 359 8.12 17.29 -1.94
N MET A 360 7.84 18.21 -2.87
CA MET A 360 8.17 18.02 -4.28
C MET A 360 9.66 17.87 -4.52
N ILE A 361 10.51 18.72 -3.91
CA ILE A 361 11.97 18.55 -3.99
C ILE A 361 12.38 17.16 -3.48
N SER A 362 11.77 16.71 -2.38
CA SER A 362 12.00 15.37 -1.84
C SER A 362 11.57 14.27 -2.80
N VAL A 363 10.40 14.39 -3.45
CA VAL A 363 9.90 13.41 -4.43
C VAL A 363 10.77 13.41 -5.69
N ILE A 364 11.19 14.57 -6.19
CA ILE A 364 12.09 14.69 -7.35
C ILE A 364 13.45 14.09 -7.03
N ALA A 365 14.04 14.41 -5.86
CA ALA A 365 15.29 13.83 -5.39
C ALA A 365 15.18 12.31 -5.25
N ASN A 366 14.02 11.84 -4.76
CA ASN A 366 13.67 10.44 -4.68
C ASN A 366 13.14 9.87 -6.00
N LYS A 367 13.26 10.55 -7.15
CA LYS A 367 12.81 10.06 -8.47
C LYS A 367 11.37 9.50 -8.50
N GLY A 368 10.46 10.07 -7.70
CA GLY A 368 9.07 9.62 -7.57
C GLY A 368 8.82 8.60 -6.44
N PHE A 369 9.84 8.16 -5.71
CA PHE A 369 9.70 7.23 -4.58
C PHE A 369 9.19 7.92 -3.31
N CYS A 370 8.68 7.11 -2.37
CA CYS A 370 8.12 7.57 -1.10
C CYS A 370 9.05 8.53 -0.37
N THR A 371 8.45 9.52 0.27
CA THR A 371 9.18 10.51 1.07
C THR A 371 8.81 10.35 2.54
N LYS A 372 9.52 11.06 3.42
CA LYS A 372 9.23 11.08 4.87
C LYS A 372 7.92 11.81 5.24
N TYR A 373 7.14 12.26 4.24
CA TYR A 373 6.01 13.18 4.42
C TYR A 373 4.67 12.47 4.42
#